data_AF-A0A969NKJ1-F1
#
_entry.id   AF-A0A969NKJ1-F1
#
_cell.length_a   1.000
_cell.length_b   1.000
_cell.length_c   1.000
_cell.angle_alpha   90.00
_cell.angle_beta   90.00
_cell.angle_gamma   90.00
#
_symmetry.space_group_name_H-M   'P 1'
#
loop_
_entity.id
_entity.type
_entity.pdbx_description
1 polymer ?
#
loop_
_entity_poly.entity_id
_entity_poly.type
_entity_poly.pdbx_seq_one_letter_code
_entity_poly.pdbx_strand_id
1 'polypeptide(L)'
;MTDIEYRHKNTSVSLINYHFVLVSHEGRKLLIGNLKNRVQELIVQKSKDLDCAVINLAIAPAYIHLFLNSHPDLSQIFSPF
;
A
#
# COMPACT_ATOMS: atom_id res chain seq x y z
N MET A 1 -10.96 15.52 8.79
CA MET A 1 -10.89 15.61 7.33
C MET A 1 -9.41 15.67 6.99
N THR A 2 -8.79 14.58 6.55
CA THR A 2 -7.40 14.64 6.09
C THR A 2 -7.38 15.32 4.73
N ASP A 3 -6.63 16.41 4.60
CA ASP A 3 -6.50 17.13 3.33
C ASP A 3 -6.04 16.18 2.24
N ILE A 4 -6.74 16.21 1.11
CA ILE A 4 -6.44 15.39 -0.05
C ILE A 4 -5.26 16.08 -0.77
N GLU A 5 -4.05 15.60 -0.50
CA GLU A 5 -2.86 16.08 -1.21
C GLU A 5 -2.77 15.46 -2.59
N TYR A 6 -2.96 16.29 -3.61
CA TYR A 6 -2.69 15.91 -5.00
C TYR A 6 -1.18 15.83 -5.23
N ARG A 7 -0.71 14.80 -5.93
CA ARG A 7 0.68 14.73 -6.37
C ARG A 7 0.87 15.55 -7.63
N HIS A 8 1.92 16.37 -7.65
CA HIS A 8 2.28 17.21 -8.79
C HIS A 8 3.62 16.79 -9.37
N LYS A 9 3.67 16.66 -10.69
CA LYS A 9 4.89 16.60 -11.52
C LYS A 9 4.88 17.78 -12.49
N ASN A 10 5.99 17.99 -13.19
CA ASN A 10 6.14 19.07 -14.19
C ASN A 10 4.97 19.18 -15.19
N THR A 11 4.37 18.05 -15.58
CA THR A 11 3.34 18.01 -16.63
C THR A 11 2.05 17.30 -16.21
N SER A 12 1.95 16.81 -14.97
CA SER A 12 0.81 16.01 -14.53
C SER A 12 0.46 16.24 -13.08
N VAL A 13 -0.84 16.26 -12.80
CA VAL A 13 -1.40 16.24 -11.44
C VAL A 13 -2.20 14.95 -11.29
N SER A 14 -1.95 14.20 -10.23
CA SER A 14 -2.56 12.89 -10.04
C SER A 14 -2.95 12.65 -8.58
N LEU A 15 -4.09 12.00 -8.40
CA LEU A 15 -4.54 11.47 -7.12
C LEU A 15 -4.98 10.03 -7.35
N ILE A 16 -4.04 9.10 -7.18
CA ILE A 16 -4.29 7.67 -7.40
C ILE A 16 -4.17 6.98 -6.06
N ASN A 17 -5.31 6.54 -5.55
CA ASN A 17 -5.39 5.82 -4.29
C ASN A 17 -5.84 4.38 -4.54
N TYR A 18 -5.05 3.43 -4.09
CA TYR A 18 -5.37 2.00 -4.16
C TYR A 18 -5.76 1.49 -2.78
N HIS A 19 -6.85 0.73 -2.72
CA HIS A 19 -7.26 -0.02 -1.54
C HIS A 19 -7.03 -1.51 -1.77
N PHE A 20 -5.97 -2.03 -1.17
CA PHE A 20 -5.68 -3.45 -1.17
C PHE A 20 -6.30 -4.13 0.04
N VAL A 21 -6.97 -5.25 -0.20
CA VAL A 21 -7.48 -6.14 0.85
C VAL A 21 -6.81 -7.49 0.66
N LEU A 22 -5.87 -7.81 1.57
CA LEU A 22 -5.16 -9.08 1.56
C LEU A 22 -5.76 -9.98 2.61
N VAL A 23 -6.24 -11.16 2.21
CA VAL A 23 -6.81 -12.15 3.12
C VAL A 23 -5.84 -13.32 3.24
N SER A 24 -5.60 -13.78 4.46
CA SER A 24 -4.81 -15.00 4.67
C SER A 24 -5.53 -16.21 4.05
N HIS A 25 -4.82 -16.99 3.23
CA HIS A 25 -5.36 -18.07 2.38
C HIS A 25 -6.27 -19.09 3.11
N GLU A 26 -6.13 -19.24 4.41
CA GLU A 26 -6.91 -20.20 5.18
C GLU A 26 -7.78 -19.58 6.29
N GLY A 27 -7.96 -18.26 6.30
CA GLY A 27 -8.67 -17.56 7.39
C GLY A 27 -8.02 -17.75 8.76
N ARG A 28 -6.81 -18.34 8.81
CA ARG A 28 -6.04 -18.54 10.03
C ARG A 28 -5.62 -17.18 10.56
N LYS A 29 -5.80 -16.97 11.86
CA LYS A 29 -5.42 -15.74 12.58
C LYS A 29 -3.89 -15.64 12.76
N LEU A 30 -3.14 -15.65 11.66
CA LEU A 30 -1.67 -15.71 11.65
C LEU A 30 -1.04 -14.33 11.86
N LEU A 31 -1.73 -13.25 11.50
CA LEU A 31 -1.21 -11.89 11.55
C LEU A 31 -1.28 -11.32 12.98
N ILE A 32 -0.63 -11.99 13.92
CA ILE A 32 -0.56 -11.64 15.34
C ILE A 32 0.89 -11.59 15.81
N GLY A 33 1.14 -10.87 16.91
CA GLY A 33 2.46 -10.75 17.53
C GLY A 33 3.56 -10.34 16.55
N ASN A 34 4.65 -11.09 16.53
CA ASN A 34 5.84 -10.77 15.73
C ASN A 34 5.59 -10.79 14.22
N LEU A 35 4.67 -11.64 13.73
CA LEU A 35 4.38 -11.70 12.30
C LEU A 35 3.71 -10.41 11.81
N LYS A 36 2.76 -9.87 12.60
CA LYS A 36 2.14 -8.57 12.33
C LYS A 36 3.19 -7.47 12.22
N ASN A 37 4.12 -7.41 13.17
CA ASN A 37 5.18 -6.39 13.18
C ASN A 37 6.06 -6.51 11.94
N ARG A 38 6.49 -7.74 11.59
CA ARG A 38 7.31 -7.98 10.41
C ARG A 38 6.60 -7.59 9.11
N VAL A 39 5.31 -7.90 8.99
CA VAL A 39 4.51 -7.52 7.82
C VAL A 39 4.38 -6.00 7.73
N GLN A 40 4.14 -5.31 8.85
CA GLN A 40 4.07 -3.86 8.88
C GLN A 40 5.39 -3.22 8.43
N GLU A 41 6.54 -3.71 8.92
CA GLU A 41 7.86 -3.26 8.47
C GLU A 41 8.07 -3.46 6.97
N LEU A 42 7.70 -4.64 6.45
CA LEU A 42 7.82 -4.95 5.03
C LEU A 42 6.95 -4.03 4.16
N ILE A 43 5.72 -3.75 4.59
CA ILE A 43 4.83 -2.82 3.88
C ILE A 43 5.47 -1.43 3.86
N VAL A 44 5.92 -0.92 5.01
CA VAL A 44 6.55 0.41 5.09
C VAL A 44 7.81 0.48 4.22
N GLN A 45 8.66 -0.56 4.25
CA GLN A 45 9.86 -0.63 3.44
C GLN A 45 9.52 -0.63 1.95
N LYS A 46 8.58 -1.49 1.51
CA LYS A 46 8.19 -1.57 0.11
C LYS A 46 7.48 -0.31 -0.39
N SER A 47 6.68 0.33 0.46
CA SER A 47 6.06 1.62 0.11
C SER A 47 7.12 2.70 -0.13
N LYS A 48 8.19 2.74 0.68
CA LYS A 48 9.32 3.64 0.44
C LYS A 48 10.07 3.30 -0.85
N ASP A 49 10.36 2.02 -1.08
CA ASP A 49 11.06 1.56 -2.29
C ASP A 49 10.31 1.95 -3.58
N LEU A 50 8.97 1.96 -3.53
CA LEU A 50 8.10 2.28 -4.66
C LEU A 50 7.67 3.76 -4.72
N ASP A 51 8.14 4.61 -3.80
CA ASP A 51 7.67 6.01 -3.66
C ASP A 51 6.14 6.15 -3.45
N CYS A 52 5.53 5.15 -2.82
CA CYS A 52 4.13 5.15 -2.42
C CYS A 52 3.95 5.73 -1.02
N ALA A 53 2.92 6.54 -0.82
CA ALA A 53 2.55 7.04 0.51
C ALA A 53 1.47 6.13 1.14
N VAL A 54 1.72 5.63 2.35
CA VAL A 54 0.74 4.85 3.10
C VAL A 54 -0.23 5.81 3.78
N ILE A 55 -1.45 5.89 3.25
CA ILE A 55 -2.52 6.71 3.83
C ILE A 55 -3.08 6.02 5.06
N ASN A 56 -3.33 4.71 4.96
CA ASN A 56 -3.86 3.92 6.08
C ASN A 56 -3.41 2.47 5.96
N LEU A 57 -3.11 1.85 7.10
CA LEU A 57 -2.76 0.44 7.19
C LEU A 57 -3.44 -0.16 8.42
N ALA A 58 -4.41 -1.04 8.19
CA ALA A 58 -5.08 -1.81 9.24
C ALA A 58 -4.75 -3.30 9.08
N ILE A 59 -4.04 -3.86 10.06
CA ILE A 59 -3.70 -5.29 10.10
C ILE A 59 -4.56 -5.97 11.15
N ALA A 60 -5.50 -6.79 10.68
CA ALA A 60 -6.29 -7.70 11.50
C ALA A 60 -5.68 -9.11 11.43
N PRO A 61 -6.01 -10.02 12.37
CA PRO A 61 -5.42 -11.35 12.40
C PRO A 61 -5.61 -12.18 11.12
N ALA A 62 -6.72 -11.97 10.40
CA ALA A 62 -7.09 -12.73 9.21
C ALA A 62 -6.93 -11.95 7.89
N TYR A 63 -6.90 -10.62 7.95
CA TYR A 63 -6.88 -9.75 6.76
C TYR A 63 -6.10 -8.45 7.01
N ILE A 64 -5.65 -7.84 5.92
CA ILE A 64 -4.94 -6.55 5.92
C ILE A 64 -5.67 -5.62 4.96
N HIS A 65 -6.04 -4.43 5.45
CA HIS A 65 -6.44 -3.32 4.60
C HIS A 65 -5.27 -2.36 4.46
N LEU A 66 -4.81 -2.15 3.24
CA LEU A 66 -3.73 -1.24 2.91
C LEU A 66 -4.25 -0.20 1.92
N PHE A 67 -4.22 1.06 2.33
CA PHE A 67 -4.62 2.19 1.51
C PHE A 67 -3.39 3.02 1.17
N LEU A 68 -3.05 3.06 -0.12
CA LEU A 68 -1.84 3.67 -0.64
C LEU A 68 -2.19 4.77 -1.63
N ASN A 69 -1.44 5.86 -1.59
CA ASN A 69 -1.34 6.82 -2.67
C ASN A 69 -0.11 6.50 -3.52
N SER A 70 -0.31 6.37 -4.83
CA SER A 70 0.70 5.89 -5.78
C SER A 70 0.94 6.92 -6.88
N HIS A 71 2.14 6.87 -7.45
CA HIS A 71 2.44 7.57 -8.70
C HIS A 71 1.80 6.83 -9.90
N PRO A 72 1.27 7.52 -10.93
CA PRO A 72 0.72 6.88 -12.13
C PRO A 72 1.73 5.98 -12.86
N ASP A 73 3.02 6.32 -12.79
CA ASP A 73 4.10 5.55 -13.46
C ASP A 73 4.24 4.12 -12.94
N LEU A 74 3.77 3.81 -11.73
CA LEU A 74 3.78 2.43 -11.21
C LEU A 74 2.78 1.51 -11.91
N SER A 75 1.78 2.06 -12.59
CA SER A 75 0.82 1.30 -13.40
C SER A 75 1.31 1.02 -14.82
N GLN A 76 2.54 1.42 -15.17
CA GLN A 76 3.08 1.22 -16.50
C GLN A 76 3.12 -0.28 -16.83
N ILE A 77 2.22 -0.70 -17.72
CA ILE A 77 2.22 -1.99 -18.42
C ILE A 77 3.38 -1.94 -19.43
N PHE A 78 4.61 -1.91 -18.94
CA PHE A 78 5.80 -2.17 -19.74
C PHE A 78 6.80 -2.89 -18.85
N SER A 79 6.49 -4.15 -18.55
CA SER A 79 7.53 -5.14 -18.27
C SER A 79 8.17 -5.47 -19.62
N PRO A 80 9.46 -5.17 -19.86
CA PRO A 80 10.13 -5.57 -21.08
C PRO A 80 10.40 -7.08 -20.97
N PHE A 81 9.43 -7.87 -21.39
CA PHE A 81 9.76 -9.05 -22.18
C PHE A 81 9.88 -8.59 -23.64
#